data_AF-A0A8T5PRE5-F1
#
_entry.id   AF-A0A8T5PRE5-F1
#
_cell.length_a   1.000
_cell.length_b   1.000
_cell.length_c   1.000
_cell.angle_alpha   90.00
_cell.angle_beta   90.00
_cell.angle_gamma   90.00
#
_symmetry.space_group_name_H-M   'P 1'
#
loop_
_entity.id
_entity.type
_entity.pdbx_description
1 polymer ?
#
loop_
_entity_poly.entity_id
_entity_poly.type
_entity_poly.pdbx_seq_one_letter_code
_entity_poly.pdbx_strand_id
1 'polypeptide(L)'
;MKRGKPQRKISKTAKKTKPKHVIKRRKPRIKVTIIKKTLGKAPEKYSFYLEDGRKIRSVYELIDELETMTEETFKHYVTETHNHFANWINDVFGEKTLAEEIRHIHHRIDTQRALLKHLVRELTKENAAKRKA
;
A
#
# COMPACT_ATOMS: atom_id res chain seq x y z
N MET A 1 44.93 57.96 -37.84
CA MET A 1 43.56 58.02 -38.41
C MET A 1 42.67 57.08 -37.60
N LYS A 2 41.83 57.62 -36.72
CA LYS A 2 40.38 57.90 -36.88
C LYS A 2 39.46 56.70 -36.55
N ARG A 3 38.75 56.85 -35.41
CA ARG A 3 37.30 56.59 -35.19
C ARG A 3 36.86 55.11 -35.19
N GLY A 4 36.03 54.57 -34.29
CA GLY A 4 35.18 55.07 -33.21
C GLY A 4 34.33 53.91 -32.65
N LYS A 5 33.84 54.01 -31.41
CA LYS A 5 32.73 53.17 -30.89
C LYS A 5 31.40 53.65 -31.51
N PRO A 6 30.38 52.79 -31.68
CA PRO A 6 29.28 52.71 -30.69
C PRO A 6 28.68 51.29 -30.53
N GLN A 7 28.47 50.75 -29.33
CA GLN A 7 27.29 50.83 -28.45
C GLN A 7 25.88 50.63 -29.07
N ARG A 8 25.16 49.69 -28.41
CA ARG A 8 23.71 49.64 -28.10
C ARG A 8 22.82 49.09 -29.24
N LYS A 9 21.80 48.25 -29.00
CA LYS A 9 20.75 48.41 -27.97
C LYS A 9 19.76 47.19 -27.96
N ILE A 10 19.21 46.86 -26.78
CA ILE A 10 17.88 46.29 -26.42
C ILE A 10 17.40 44.98 -27.10
N SER A 11 17.02 43.87 -26.43
CA SER A 11 16.25 43.54 -25.21
C SER A 11 14.98 42.75 -25.61
N LYS A 12 14.75 41.62 -24.93
CA LYS A 12 13.45 40.98 -24.59
C LYS A 12 13.75 39.57 -24.05
N THR A 13 13.99 39.40 -22.75
CA THR A 13 13.00 38.88 -21.78
C THR A 13 12.18 37.68 -22.27
N ALA A 14 12.45 36.49 -21.74
CA ALA A 14 11.42 35.56 -21.23
C ALA A 14 12.06 34.38 -20.47
N LYS A 15 11.93 34.39 -19.14
CA LYS A 15 12.11 33.23 -18.26
C LYS A 15 11.23 32.06 -18.75
N LYS A 16 11.79 30.85 -18.88
CA LYS A 16 11.04 29.58 -18.86
C LYS A 16 11.84 28.57 -18.03
N THR A 17 11.77 28.67 -16.71
CA THR A 17 10.90 27.86 -15.81
C THR A 17 11.12 26.36 -15.96
N LYS A 18 11.80 25.81 -14.93
CA LYS A 18 12.01 24.40 -14.63
C LYS A 18 10.71 23.59 -14.77
N PRO A 19 10.74 22.35 -15.27
CA PRO A 19 9.54 21.53 -15.41
C PRO A 19 8.89 21.31 -14.04
N LYS A 20 7.60 21.65 -13.98
CA LYS A 20 6.76 21.60 -12.79
C LYS A 20 6.55 20.13 -12.39
N HIS A 21 7.12 19.76 -11.25
CA HIS A 21 6.77 18.55 -10.52
C HIS A 21 5.28 18.65 -10.15
N VAL A 22 4.42 17.93 -10.87
CA VAL A 22 3.00 17.82 -10.53
C VAL A 22 2.92 17.03 -9.24
N ILE A 23 2.81 17.74 -8.12
CA ILE A 23 2.54 17.19 -6.80
C ILE A 23 1.13 16.59 -6.85
N LYS A 24 1.01 15.31 -7.26
CA LYS A 24 -0.22 14.54 -7.08
C LYS A 24 -0.51 14.54 -5.57
N ARG A 25 -1.62 15.16 -5.19
CA ARG A 25 -2.11 15.26 -3.81
C ARG A 25 -2.06 13.88 -3.15
N ARG A 26 -1.07 13.67 -2.28
CA ARG A 26 -0.94 12.43 -1.52
C ARG A 26 -2.14 12.34 -0.58
N LYS A 27 -2.96 11.29 -0.75
CA LYS A 27 -4.02 10.94 0.19
C LYS A 27 -3.41 10.85 1.60
N PRO A 28 -4.10 11.33 2.66
CA PRO A 28 -3.56 11.27 4.01
C PRO A 28 -3.30 9.81 4.37
N ARG A 29 -2.01 9.46 4.52
CA ARG A 29 -1.59 8.15 5.01
C ARG A 29 -1.92 8.09 6.49
N ILE A 30 -3.05 7.47 6.83
CA ILE A 30 -3.41 7.15 8.20
C ILE A 30 -2.33 6.19 8.72
N LYS A 31 -1.44 6.69 9.57
CA LYS A 31 -0.46 5.84 10.28
C LYS A 31 -1.19 5.10 11.39
N VAL A 32 -1.75 3.94 11.07
CA VAL A 32 -2.34 3.05 12.07
C VAL A 32 -1.22 2.22 12.68
N THR A 33 -0.68 2.66 13.82
CA THR A 33 0.28 1.87 14.59
C THR A 33 -0.48 0.80 15.37
N ILE A 34 -0.69 -0.40 14.80
CA ILE A 34 -1.32 -1.50 15.55
C ILE A 34 -0.26 -2.21 16.37
N ILE A 35 -0.15 -1.83 17.64
CA ILE A 35 0.70 -2.51 18.62
C ILE A 35 -0.10 -3.70 19.20
N LYS A 36 0.00 -4.82 18.47
CA LYS A 36 0.02 -6.22 18.95
C LYS A 36 -1.21 -6.77 19.71
N LYS A 37 -2.11 -7.46 18.98
CA LYS A 37 -2.50 -8.88 19.19
C LYS A 37 -3.38 -9.44 18.08
N THR A 38 -3.91 -8.62 17.17
CA THR A 38 -4.95 -9.13 16.25
C THR A 38 -4.38 -9.78 14.98
N LEU A 39 -3.26 -9.31 14.43
CA LEU A 39 -2.53 -9.99 13.35
C LEU A 39 -1.03 -9.76 13.56
N GLY A 40 -0.34 -10.76 14.12
CA GLY A 40 1.07 -10.67 14.50
C GLY A 40 2.04 -10.62 13.31
N LYS A 41 3.31 -10.94 13.58
CA LYS A 41 4.27 -11.29 12.53
C LYS A 41 4.29 -12.80 12.37
N ALA A 42 4.11 -13.27 11.15
CA ALA A 42 4.38 -14.64 10.73
C ALA A 42 5.84 -15.01 11.08
N PRO A 43 6.08 -16.23 11.58
CA PRO A 43 7.42 -16.78 11.66
C PRO A 43 8.11 -16.73 10.30
N GLU A 44 9.45 -16.65 10.28
CA GLU A 44 10.19 -16.54 9.00
C GLU A 44 9.86 -17.68 8.04
N LYS A 45 9.70 -18.90 8.57
CA LYS A 45 9.30 -20.11 7.82
C LYS A 45 7.94 -19.98 7.11
N TYR A 46 7.03 -19.14 7.63
CA TYR A 46 5.68 -18.95 7.10
C TYR A 46 5.47 -17.54 6.53
N SER A 47 6.55 -16.82 6.23
CA SER A 47 6.47 -15.57 5.50
C SER A 47 6.01 -15.84 4.06
N PHE A 48 5.23 -14.93 3.50
CA PHE A 48 4.80 -15.02 2.12
C PHE A 48 5.87 -14.41 1.21
N TYR A 49 6.27 -15.14 0.18
CA TYR A 49 7.30 -14.70 -0.76
C TYR A 49 6.66 -14.27 -2.07
N LEU A 50 7.00 -13.06 -2.51
CA LEU A 50 6.66 -12.58 -3.84
C LEU A 50 7.70 -13.03 -4.86
N GLU A 51 7.30 -13.12 -6.12
CA GLU A 51 8.16 -13.45 -7.26
C GLU A 51 9.35 -12.50 -7.41
N ASP A 52 9.21 -11.24 -6.97
CA ASP A 52 10.29 -10.25 -7.00
C ASP A 52 11.32 -10.41 -5.84
N GLY A 53 11.11 -11.40 -4.97
CA GLY A 53 11.99 -11.70 -3.83
C GLY A 53 11.66 -10.94 -2.54
N ARG A 54 10.70 -10.00 -2.56
CA ARG A 54 10.17 -9.39 -1.34
C ARG A 54 9.41 -10.42 -0.51
N LYS A 55 9.53 -10.28 0.81
CA LYS A 55 8.83 -11.12 1.80
C LYS A 55 7.84 -10.30 2.61
N ILE A 56 6.65 -10.85 2.77
CA ILE A 56 5.56 -10.28 3.55
C ILE A 56 5.44 -11.13 4.82
N ARG A 57 5.59 -10.51 5.99
CA ARG A 57 5.56 -11.22 7.28
C ARG A 57 4.33 -10.90 8.09
N SER A 58 3.46 -10.01 7.65
CA SER A 58 2.26 -9.63 8.39
C SER A 58 1.19 -9.16 7.43
N VAL A 59 -0.07 -9.19 7.91
CA VAL A 59 -1.19 -8.67 7.12
C VAL A 59 -1.05 -7.16 6.87
N TYR A 60 -0.36 -6.43 7.75
CA TYR A 60 -0.01 -5.03 7.50
C TYR A 60 0.91 -4.86 6.30
N GLU A 61 1.99 -5.65 6.25
CA GLU A 61 2.89 -5.64 5.10
C GLU A 61 2.16 -6.05 3.83
N LEU A 62 1.19 -6.98 3.91
CA LEU A 62 0.33 -7.30 2.77
C LEU A 62 -0.49 -6.09 2.32
N ILE A 63 -1.10 -5.35 3.23
CA ILE A 63 -1.88 -4.14 2.91
C ILE A 63 -1.01 -3.06 2.24
N ASP A 64 0.18 -2.80 2.77
CA ASP A 64 1.14 -1.86 2.19
C ASP A 64 1.58 -2.33 0.80
N GLU A 65 1.85 -3.62 0.65
CA GLU A 65 2.28 -4.21 -0.60
C GLU A 65 1.16 -4.14 -1.66
N LEU A 66 -0.09 -4.41 -1.27
CA LEU A 66 -1.27 -4.23 -2.13
C LEU A 66 -1.48 -2.76 -2.55
N GLU A 67 -0.93 -1.75 -1.86
CA GLU A 67 -0.99 -0.34 -2.30
C GLU A 67 -0.11 -0.11 -3.55
N THR A 68 1.00 -0.84 -3.67
CA THR A 68 2.04 -0.58 -4.69
C THR A 68 2.12 -1.67 -5.75
N MET A 69 1.70 -2.89 -5.45
CA MET A 69 1.63 -4.04 -6.35
C MET A 69 0.79 -3.74 -7.60
N THR A 70 1.14 -4.25 -8.76
CA THR A 70 0.30 -4.08 -9.97
C THR A 70 -0.88 -5.06 -9.96
N GLU A 71 -1.93 -4.79 -10.75
CA GLU A 71 -3.02 -5.76 -10.91
C GLU A 71 -2.54 -7.06 -11.58
N GLU A 72 -1.54 -6.98 -12.45
CA GLU A 72 -0.94 -8.14 -13.12
C GLU A 72 -0.23 -9.04 -12.10
N THR A 73 0.63 -8.47 -11.25
CA THR A 73 1.30 -9.22 -10.18
C THR A 73 0.29 -9.83 -9.20
N PHE A 74 -0.77 -9.10 -8.87
CA PHE A 74 -1.82 -9.60 -7.97
C PHE A 74 -2.51 -10.85 -8.52
N LYS A 75 -2.77 -10.90 -9.83
CA LYS A 75 -3.43 -12.04 -10.49
C LYS A 75 -2.61 -13.33 -10.49
N HIS A 76 -1.30 -13.27 -10.25
CA HIS A 76 -0.49 -14.47 -10.04
C HIS A 76 -0.84 -15.19 -8.73
N TYR A 77 -1.29 -14.44 -7.72
CA TYR A 77 -1.65 -14.99 -6.41
C TYR A 77 -3.16 -15.12 -6.20
N VAL A 78 -3.96 -14.49 -7.06
CA VAL A 78 -5.42 -14.51 -6.95
C VAL A 78 -6.03 -14.78 -8.31
N THR A 79 -6.63 -15.95 -8.43
CA THR A 79 -7.37 -16.44 -9.58
C THR A 79 -8.85 -16.57 -9.23
N GLU A 80 -9.69 -16.95 -10.19
CA GLU A 80 -11.12 -17.18 -9.97
C GLU A 80 -11.39 -18.31 -8.97
N THR A 81 -10.50 -19.30 -8.90
CA THR A 81 -10.68 -20.50 -8.07
C THR A 81 -9.78 -20.54 -6.84
N HIS A 82 -8.71 -19.74 -6.81
CA HIS A 82 -7.70 -19.81 -5.77
C HIS A 82 -7.19 -18.43 -5.36
N ASN A 83 -7.16 -18.18 -4.05
CA ASN A 83 -6.58 -16.97 -3.46
C ASN A 83 -5.50 -17.37 -2.45
N HIS A 84 -4.23 -17.19 -2.86
CA HIS A 84 -3.08 -17.55 -2.04
C HIS A 84 -2.97 -16.69 -0.76
N PHE A 85 -3.44 -15.43 -0.81
CA PHE A 85 -3.47 -14.57 0.38
C PHE A 85 -4.49 -15.04 1.40
N ALA A 86 -5.66 -15.50 0.95
CA ALA A 86 -6.69 -16.08 1.81
C ALA A 86 -6.17 -17.31 2.56
N ASN A 87 -5.51 -18.22 1.84
CA ASN A 87 -4.94 -19.43 2.43
C ASN A 87 -3.82 -19.08 3.43
N TRP A 88 -2.92 -18.18 3.05
CA TRP A 88 -1.86 -17.72 3.95
C TRP A 88 -2.43 -17.10 5.24
N ILE A 89 -3.47 -16.27 5.13
CA ILE A 89 -4.11 -15.65 6.30
C ILE A 89 -4.76 -16.71 7.20
N ASN A 90 -5.47 -17.67 6.62
CA ASN A 90 -6.09 -18.77 7.34
C ASN A 90 -5.04 -19.65 8.06
N ASP A 91 -4.02 -20.09 7.33
CA ASP A 91 -3.11 -21.14 7.80
C ASP A 91 -2.05 -20.60 8.76
N VAL A 92 -1.61 -19.34 8.58
CA VAL A 92 -0.54 -18.75 9.39
C VAL A 92 -1.06 -17.96 10.58
N PHE A 93 -2.20 -17.28 10.42
CA PHE A 93 -2.76 -16.42 11.46
C PHE A 93 -4.02 -16.99 12.11
N GLY A 94 -4.63 -18.03 11.52
CA GLY A 94 -5.86 -18.63 12.04
C GLY A 94 -7.12 -17.78 11.81
N GLU A 95 -7.01 -16.69 11.04
CA GLU A 95 -8.07 -15.71 10.82
C GLU A 95 -9.06 -16.18 9.75
N LYS A 96 -9.84 -17.21 10.09
CA LYS A 96 -10.82 -17.84 9.19
C LYS A 96 -11.83 -16.86 8.59
N THR A 97 -12.38 -15.97 9.41
CA THR A 97 -13.40 -15.01 8.97
C THR A 97 -12.86 -14.04 7.93
N LEU A 98 -11.64 -13.54 8.13
CA LEU A 98 -10.97 -12.68 7.18
C LEU A 98 -10.61 -13.44 5.90
N ALA A 99 -10.07 -14.66 6.05
CA ALA A 99 -9.71 -15.51 4.92
C ALA A 99 -10.91 -15.79 4.00
N GLU A 100 -12.07 -16.15 4.57
CA GLU A 100 -13.30 -16.34 3.79
C GLU A 100 -13.77 -15.03 3.14
N GLU A 101 -13.69 -13.89 3.84
CA GLU A 101 -14.11 -12.59 3.28
C GLU A 101 -13.30 -12.23 2.02
N ILE A 102 -11.98 -12.47 2.04
CA ILE A 102 -11.12 -12.13 0.89
C ILE A 102 -11.04 -13.21 -0.17
N ARG A 103 -11.44 -14.46 0.13
CA ARG A 103 -11.32 -15.60 -0.79
C ARG A 103 -12.03 -15.36 -2.13
N HIS A 104 -13.12 -14.59 -2.12
CA HIS A 104 -13.94 -14.28 -3.29
C HIS A 104 -13.64 -12.92 -3.93
N ILE A 105 -12.56 -12.25 -3.50
CA ILE A 105 -12.18 -10.93 -4.02
C ILE A 105 -11.06 -11.10 -5.03
N HIS A 106 -11.29 -10.65 -6.27
CA HIS A 106 -10.36 -10.81 -7.38
C HIS A 106 -9.67 -9.49 -7.80
N HIS A 107 -9.89 -8.42 -7.04
CA HIS A 107 -9.26 -7.12 -7.27
C HIS A 107 -8.38 -6.73 -6.09
N ARG A 108 -7.20 -6.20 -6.41
CA ARG A 108 -6.18 -5.85 -5.42
C ARG A 108 -6.68 -4.81 -4.43
N ILE A 109 -7.34 -3.76 -4.93
CA ILE A 109 -7.84 -2.65 -4.11
C ILE A 109 -8.99 -3.11 -3.20
N ASP A 110 -9.86 -3.99 -3.69
CA ASP A 110 -10.97 -4.50 -2.88
C ASP A 110 -10.46 -5.46 -1.81
N THR A 111 -9.42 -6.25 -2.11
CA THR A 111 -8.73 -7.09 -1.12
C THR A 111 -8.11 -6.21 -0.03
N GLN A 112 -7.41 -5.14 -0.42
CA GLN A 112 -6.83 -4.18 0.52
C GLN A 112 -7.90 -3.54 1.41
N ARG A 113 -9.04 -3.15 0.84
CA ARG A 113 -10.18 -2.58 1.58
C ARG A 113 -10.77 -3.56 2.57
N ALA A 114 -10.98 -4.82 2.18
CA ALA A 114 -11.49 -5.87 3.07
C ALA A 114 -10.56 -6.08 4.27
N LEU A 115 -9.24 -6.19 4.02
CA LEU A 115 -8.23 -6.30 5.07
C LEU A 115 -8.27 -5.11 6.05
N LEU A 116 -8.30 -3.87 5.53
CA LEU A 116 -8.39 -2.67 6.36
C LEU A 116 -9.69 -2.61 7.16
N LYS A 117 -10.82 -2.96 6.55
CA LYS A 117 -12.14 -2.98 7.18
C LYS A 117 -12.18 -3.99 8.33
N HIS A 118 -11.62 -5.19 8.14
CA HIS A 118 -11.50 -6.19 9.19
C HIS A 118 -10.67 -5.68 10.37
N LEU A 119 -9.50 -5.09 10.09
CA LEU A 119 -8.65 -4.51 11.14
C LEU A 119 -9.38 -3.44 11.97
N VAL A 120 -10.13 -2.55 11.31
CA VAL A 120 -10.91 -1.52 12.02
C VAL A 120 -12.02 -2.13 12.87
N ARG A 121 -12.72 -3.16 12.36
CA ARG A 121 -13.75 -3.89 13.11
C ARG A 121 -13.16 -4.52 14.38
N GLU A 122 -12.02 -5.19 14.26
CA GLU A 122 -11.37 -5.84 15.40
C GLU A 122 -10.87 -4.82 16.43
N LEU A 123 -10.25 -3.72 16.00
CA LEU A 123 -9.87 -2.62 16.90
C LEU A 123 -11.06 -2.02 17.65
N THR A 124 -12.19 -1.87 16.96
CA THR A 124 -13.41 -1.28 17.55
C THR A 124 -13.99 -2.22 18.63
N LYS A 125 -14.02 -3.52 18.36
CA LYS A 125 -14.46 -4.53 19.34
C LYS A 125 -13.55 -4.57 20.56
N GLU A 126 -12.22 -4.56 20.35
CA GLU A 126 -11.25 -4.60 21.45
C GLU A 126 -11.36 -3.36 22.35
N ASN A 127 -11.48 -2.18 21.76
CA ASN A 127 -11.67 -0.93 22.51
C ASN A 127 -13.00 -0.92 23.28
N ALA A 128 -14.07 -1.49 22.70
CA ALA A 128 -15.34 -1.62 23.39
C ALA A 128 -15.27 -2.62 24.56
N ALA A 129 -14.53 -3.74 24.41
CA ALA A 129 -14.32 -4.70 25.47
C ALA A 129 -13.50 -4.13 26.63
N LYS A 130 -12.41 -3.38 26.33
CA LYS A 130 -11.57 -2.70 27.33
C LYS A 130 -12.31 -1.61 28.12
N ARG A 131 -13.36 -1.01 27.56
CA ARG A 131 -14.20 -0.02 28.26
C ARG A 131 -15.25 -0.64 29.18
N LYS A 132 -15.52 -1.94 29.01
CA LYS A 132 -16.51 -2.71 29.79
C LYS A 132 -15.88 -3.57 30.88
N ALA A 133 -14.57 -3.76 30.85
CA ALA A 133 -13.78 -4.42 31.89
C ALA A 133 -13.28 -3.40 32.91
#